data_AF-A0A452DRD4-F1
#
_entry.id   AF-A0A452DRD4-F1
#
_cell.length_a   1.000
_cell.length_b   1.000
_cell.length_c   1.000
_cell.angle_alpha   90.00
_cell.angle_beta   90.00
_cell.angle_gamma   90.00
#
_symmetry.space_group_name_H-M   'P 1'
#
loop_
_entity.id
_entity.type
_entity.pdbx_description
1 polymer ?
#
loop_
_entity_poly.entity_id
_entity_poly.type
_entity_poly.pdbx_seq_one_letter_code
_entity_poly.pdbx_strand_id
1 'polypeptide(L)'
;MVCVVGCHCSVSPALHFTPLSHNWGKGPQGLFSPTSPSLCFAFTDARFLSYNFTIDPRPRDDQPWCEVQGEIDQKVFLSYDCGTAKIKYLSPLGEEVKNMSTWETQTDTLKDTGDLLKGQMPDVTPEKHTDRGSGPLTLQARMTCWREGNGHTSASWEFGFNGQLCLLFDSKNGFWTMVHSKGRRMREKWENDRGVTYFFKKVSMGNCRAWLWDFMVCWEKMLKTSASPTTGPPTVKSSATASKHITWILPMLLTSFIITVFLG
;
A
#
# COMPACT_ATOMS: atom_id res chain seq x y z
N MET A 1 -36.47 -3.80 -36.48
CA MET A 1 -35.49 -2.72 -36.75
C MET A 1 -35.29 -1.97 -35.45
N VAL A 2 -34.26 -2.36 -34.69
CA VAL A 2 -34.00 -1.82 -33.35
C VAL A 2 -32.91 -0.75 -33.50
N CYS A 3 -33.24 0.49 -33.17
CA CYS A 3 -32.26 1.58 -33.13
C CYS A 3 -31.38 1.40 -31.88
N VAL A 4 -30.09 1.15 -32.10
CA VAL A 4 -29.06 1.25 -31.07
C VAL A 4 -28.72 2.73 -30.92
N VAL A 5 -29.12 3.35 -29.82
CA VAL A 5 -28.62 4.67 -29.43
C VAL A 5 -27.28 4.45 -28.73
N GLY A 6 -26.19 4.71 -29.47
CA GLY A 6 -24.84 4.71 -28.91
C GLY A 6 -24.65 5.87 -27.94
N CYS A 7 -24.21 5.59 -26.72
CA CYS A 7 -23.68 6.63 -25.83
C CYS A 7 -22.26 6.96 -26.26
N HIS A 8 -22.08 8.13 -26.87
CA HIS A 8 -20.80 8.78 -27.08
C HIS A 8 -20.14 9.09 -25.72
N CYS A 9 -18.96 8.53 -25.47
CA CYS A 9 -18.08 9.02 -24.41
C CYS A 9 -17.28 10.20 -24.97
N SER A 10 -17.70 11.41 -24.61
CA SER A 10 -16.92 12.63 -24.90
C SER A 10 -15.67 12.67 -24.03
N VAL A 11 -14.51 12.61 -24.67
CA VAL A 11 -13.22 12.98 -24.10
C VAL A 11 -13.27 14.48 -23.77
N SER A 12 -13.13 14.87 -22.49
CA SER A 12 -12.91 16.28 -22.15
C SER A 12 -11.42 16.59 -22.03
N PRO A 13 -10.93 17.64 -22.69
CA PRO A 13 -9.53 18.05 -22.68
C PRO A 13 -9.18 18.99 -21.51
N ALA A 14 -7.87 19.08 -21.26
CA ALA A 14 -7.11 20.07 -20.49
C ALA A 14 -7.87 21.21 -19.77
N LEU A 15 -7.63 21.31 -18.45
CA LEU A 15 -7.98 22.46 -17.63
C LEU A 15 -7.19 23.70 -18.05
N HIS A 16 -7.84 24.64 -18.74
CA HIS A 16 -7.46 26.04 -18.81
C HIS A 16 -8.42 26.84 -17.92
N PHE A 17 -7.89 27.60 -16.97
CA PHE A 17 -8.66 28.51 -16.11
C PHE A 17 -8.91 29.84 -16.83
N THR A 18 -10.17 30.17 -17.09
CA THR A 18 -10.67 31.54 -17.24
C THR A 18 -12.04 31.63 -16.56
N PRO A 19 -12.32 32.66 -15.73
CA PRO A 19 -13.60 32.79 -15.04
C PRO A 19 -14.55 33.68 -15.86
N LEU A 20 -15.78 33.21 -16.10
CA LEU A 20 -16.89 34.12 -16.42
C LEU A 20 -18.23 33.60 -15.89
N SER A 21 -18.87 34.49 -15.14
CA SER A 21 -20.23 34.48 -14.60
C SER A 21 -21.30 34.41 -15.70
N HIS A 22 -22.34 33.58 -15.54
CA HIS A 22 -23.76 34.00 -15.41
C HIS A 22 -24.72 32.79 -15.37
N ASN A 23 -25.90 33.05 -14.82
CA ASN A 23 -26.87 32.15 -14.21
C ASN A 23 -28.17 32.09 -15.04
N TRP A 24 -28.78 30.91 -15.25
CA TRP A 24 -30.21 30.62 -15.51
C TRP A 24 -30.34 29.15 -15.95
N GLY A 25 -31.35 28.35 -15.62
CA GLY A 25 -32.65 28.52 -14.98
C GLY A 25 -33.30 27.15 -14.77
N LYS A 26 -34.36 27.10 -13.95
CA LYS A 26 -35.01 25.89 -13.40
C LYS A 26 -35.80 25.05 -14.41
N GLY A 27 -35.82 23.73 -14.18
CA GLY A 27 -36.94 22.80 -14.47
C GLY A 27 -36.52 21.35 -14.76
N PRO A 28 -37.40 20.35 -14.64
CA PRO A 28 -38.29 20.00 -13.54
C PRO A 28 -37.76 18.79 -12.72
N GLN A 29 -38.23 18.68 -11.47
CA GLN A 29 -37.89 17.58 -10.56
C GLN A 29 -38.50 16.26 -11.06
N GLY A 30 -37.67 15.44 -11.71
CA GLY A 30 -37.96 14.04 -12.02
C GLY A 30 -37.67 13.18 -10.79
N LEU A 31 -38.73 12.65 -10.19
CA LEU A 31 -38.71 11.69 -9.10
C LEU A 31 -38.13 10.35 -9.62
N PHE A 32 -36.83 10.11 -9.44
CA PHE A 32 -36.26 8.79 -9.66
C PHE A 32 -36.38 7.97 -8.37
N SER A 33 -37.38 7.08 -8.33
CA SER A 33 -37.50 6.03 -7.31
C SER A 33 -36.25 5.14 -7.30
N PRO A 34 -35.59 4.91 -6.16
CA PRO A 34 -34.43 4.02 -6.08
C PRO A 34 -34.92 2.61 -5.75
N THR A 35 -35.40 1.88 -6.74
CA THR A 35 -35.64 0.43 -6.61
C THR A 35 -35.10 -0.27 -7.83
N SER A 36 -33.77 -0.34 -7.90
CA SER A 36 -33.08 -1.38 -8.66
C SER A 36 -31.91 -1.89 -7.81
N PRO A 37 -32.08 -3.05 -7.13
CA PRO A 37 -31.04 -3.63 -6.27
C PRO A 37 -29.81 -4.14 -7.04
N SER A 38 -29.80 -4.06 -8.37
CA SER A 38 -28.77 -4.61 -9.25
C SER A 38 -27.65 -3.63 -9.60
N LEU A 39 -27.71 -2.37 -9.14
CA LEU A 39 -26.70 -1.35 -9.44
C LEU A 39 -25.68 -1.11 -8.32
N CYS A 40 -25.75 -1.85 -7.20
CA CYS A 40 -24.82 -1.72 -6.09
C CYS A 40 -23.46 -2.45 -6.27
N PHE A 41 -23.13 -2.97 -7.46
CA PHE A 41 -21.85 -3.66 -7.70
C PHE A 41 -20.86 -2.90 -8.60
N ALA A 42 -21.18 -1.69 -9.03
CA ALA A 42 -20.27 -0.87 -9.81
C ALA A 42 -19.65 0.21 -8.91
N PHE A 43 -18.31 0.16 -8.76
CA PHE A 43 -17.44 1.03 -7.93
C PHE A 43 -17.39 0.68 -6.44
N THR A 44 -16.32 -0.01 -6.02
CA THR A 44 -15.59 0.05 -4.73
C THR A 44 -14.78 -1.25 -4.66
N ASP A 45 -13.53 -1.28 -5.10
CA ASP A 45 -12.40 -0.95 -4.24
C ASP A 45 -11.17 -0.95 -5.17
N ALA A 46 -10.75 0.21 -5.67
CA ALA A 46 -9.53 0.28 -6.46
C ALA A 46 -8.37 -0.01 -5.50
N ARG A 47 -7.74 -1.17 -5.66
CA ARG A 47 -6.65 -1.57 -4.79
C ARG A 47 -5.29 -1.25 -5.37
N PHE A 48 -4.43 -0.72 -4.52
CA PHE A 48 -3.08 -0.31 -4.86
C PHE A 48 -2.09 -1.15 -4.07
N LEU A 49 -1.30 -1.96 -4.76
CA LEU A 49 -0.15 -2.66 -4.17
C LEU A 49 1.06 -1.76 -4.31
N SER A 50 1.71 -1.44 -3.20
CA SER A 50 2.93 -0.63 -3.17
C SER A 50 4.06 -1.33 -2.45
N TYR A 51 5.28 -1.06 -2.90
CA TYR A 51 6.50 -1.47 -2.25
C TYR A 51 7.42 -0.27 -2.10
N ASN A 52 7.72 0.08 -0.84
CA ASN A 52 8.59 1.19 -0.47
C ASN A 52 9.97 0.65 -0.13
N PHE A 53 10.95 0.96 -0.96
CA PHE A 53 12.36 0.64 -0.77
C PHE A 53 13.06 1.80 -0.07
N THR A 54 13.87 1.47 0.92
CA THR A 54 14.79 2.40 1.59
C THR A 54 16.19 1.80 1.52
N ILE A 55 17.09 2.47 0.79
CA ILE A 55 18.48 2.04 0.60
C ILE A 55 19.39 3.01 1.34
N ASP A 56 20.03 2.52 2.40
CA ASP A 56 21.05 3.23 3.14
C ASP A 56 22.45 2.75 2.70
N PRO A 57 23.29 3.62 2.11
CA PRO A 57 24.63 3.24 1.67
C PRO A 57 25.61 3.07 2.85
N ARG A 58 25.27 3.59 4.04
CA ARG A 58 26.11 3.53 5.25
C ARG A 58 25.23 3.29 6.48
N PRO A 59 24.57 2.12 6.58
CA PRO A 59 23.73 1.80 7.72
C PRO A 59 24.57 1.68 8.99
N ARG A 60 23.91 1.81 10.15
CA ARG A 60 24.50 1.40 11.43
C ARG A 60 24.58 -0.12 11.51
N ASP A 61 25.44 -0.65 12.39
CA ASP A 61 25.68 -2.09 12.52
C ASP A 61 24.41 -2.93 12.75
N ASP A 62 23.39 -2.34 13.39
CA ASP A 62 22.11 -2.97 13.72
C ASP A 62 20.99 -2.69 12.70
N GLN A 63 21.27 -1.90 11.65
CA GLN A 63 20.28 -1.47 10.66
C GLN A 63 20.55 -2.14 9.30
N PRO A 64 19.49 -2.53 8.57
CA PRO A 64 19.66 -3.07 7.24
C PRO A 64 20.05 -1.97 6.26
N TRP A 65 20.91 -2.29 5.29
CA TRP A 65 21.18 -1.39 4.18
C TRP A 65 19.99 -1.29 3.21
N CYS A 66 19.08 -2.27 3.23
CA CYS A 66 17.87 -2.32 2.42
C CYS A 66 16.66 -2.73 3.27
N GLU A 67 15.67 -1.86 3.33
CA GLU A 67 14.35 -2.17 3.91
C GLU A 67 13.29 -2.00 2.83
N VAL A 68 12.39 -2.97 2.70
CA VAL A 68 11.25 -2.93 1.79
C VAL A 68 9.95 -3.10 2.59
N GLN A 69 9.08 -2.10 2.55
CA GLN A 69 7.74 -2.20 3.14
C GLN A 69 6.71 -2.48 2.07
N GLY A 70 5.93 -3.56 2.24
CA GLY A 70 4.81 -3.90 1.39
C GLY A 70 3.52 -3.32 1.94
N GLU A 71 2.77 -2.62 1.09
CA GLU A 71 1.49 -1.99 1.42
C GLU A 71 0.38 -2.40 0.46
N ILE A 72 -0.80 -2.67 0.99
CA ILE A 72 -2.04 -2.71 0.22
C ILE A 72 -2.92 -1.57 0.73
N ASP A 73 -3.38 -0.69 -0.15
CA ASP A 73 -4.24 0.44 0.20
C ASP A 73 -3.70 1.25 1.39
N GLN A 74 -2.39 1.54 1.34
CA GLN A 74 -1.62 2.27 2.36
C GLN A 74 -1.49 1.57 3.72
N LYS A 75 -1.92 0.31 3.84
CA LYS A 75 -1.75 -0.50 5.04
C LYS A 75 -0.58 -1.44 4.85
N VAL A 76 0.43 -1.28 5.71
CA VAL A 76 1.61 -2.14 5.72
C VAL A 76 1.22 -3.55 6.12
N PHE A 77 1.63 -4.55 5.33
CA PHE A 77 1.42 -5.96 5.64
C PHE A 77 2.73 -6.71 5.87
N LEU A 78 3.88 -6.18 5.44
CA LEU A 78 5.19 -6.74 5.72
C LEU A 78 6.31 -5.71 5.71
N SER A 79 7.42 -6.11 6.32
CA SER A 79 8.74 -5.48 6.28
C SER A 79 9.74 -6.54 5.80
N TYR A 80 10.58 -6.22 4.83
CA TYR A 80 11.58 -7.12 4.28
C TYR A 80 12.96 -6.45 4.27
N ASP A 81 13.87 -6.98 5.06
CA ASP A 81 15.29 -6.68 4.94
C ASP A 81 15.82 -7.43 3.72
N CYS A 82 15.88 -6.73 2.59
CA CYS A 82 16.34 -7.32 1.34
C CYS A 82 17.87 -7.54 1.29
N GLY A 83 18.59 -7.04 2.29
CA GLY A 83 20.02 -7.26 2.46
C GLY A 83 20.35 -8.60 3.13
N THR A 84 19.57 -9.00 4.13
CA THR A 84 19.76 -10.28 4.85
C THR A 84 18.69 -11.33 4.55
N ALA A 85 17.77 -11.01 3.65
CA ALA A 85 16.62 -11.84 3.28
C ALA A 85 15.68 -12.17 4.46
N LYS A 86 15.54 -11.25 5.44
CA LYS A 86 14.67 -11.43 6.62
C LYS A 86 13.34 -10.72 6.45
N ILE A 87 12.24 -11.44 6.63
CA ILE A 87 10.88 -10.92 6.46
C ILE A 87 10.18 -10.87 7.82
N LYS A 88 9.46 -9.78 8.08
CA LYS A 88 8.53 -9.60 9.19
C LYS A 88 7.13 -9.40 8.61
N TYR A 89 6.20 -10.27 8.95
CA TYR A 89 4.79 -10.11 8.60
C TYR A 89 4.11 -9.26 9.68
N LEU A 90 3.42 -8.21 9.25
CA LEU A 90 2.92 -7.15 10.14
C LEU A 90 1.40 -7.13 10.26
N SER A 91 0.71 -8.00 9.52
CA SER A 91 -0.75 -8.11 9.56
C SER A 91 -1.21 -9.54 9.22
N PRO A 92 -2.48 -9.91 9.52
CA PRO A 92 -3.04 -11.19 9.10
C PRO A 92 -2.96 -11.42 7.58
N LEU A 93 -3.03 -10.35 6.79
CA LEU A 93 -2.81 -10.43 5.35
C LEU A 93 -1.38 -10.84 5.02
N GLY A 94 -0.38 -10.28 5.74
CA GLY A 94 1.02 -10.67 5.56
C GLY A 94 1.25 -12.17 5.79
N GLU A 95 0.62 -12.73 6.84
CA GLU A 95 0.71 -14.17 7.12
C GLU A 95 0.08 -15.04 6.02
N GLU A 96 -0.99 -14.58 5.37
CA GLU A 96 -1.58 -15.27 4.22
C GLU A 96 -0.74 -15.16 2.95
N VAL A 97 -0.10 -14.01 2.73
CA VAL A 97 0.78 -13.76 1.57
C VAL A 97 1.96 -14.75 1.54
N LYS A 98 2.47 -15.15 2.71
CA LYS A 98 3.50 -16.19 2.82
C LYS A 98 3.14 -17.49 2.11
N ASN A 99 1.85 -17.84 2.07
CA ASN A 99 1.36 -19.09 1.49
C ASN A 99 1.03 -18.97 -0.01
N MET A 100 1.22 -17.79 -0.62
CA MET A 100 1.07 -17.63 -2.06
C MET A 100 2.18 -18.36 -2.80
N SER A 101 1.83 -19.07 -3.87
CA SER A 101 2.80 -19.79 -4.70
C SER A 101 3.83 -18.87 -5.38
N THR A 102 3.53 -17.57 -5.50
CA THR A 102 4.40 -16.57 -6.13
C THR A 102 5.29 -15.82 -5.13
N TRP A 103 5.18 -16.12 -3.83
CA TRP A 103 5.86 -15.37 -2.77
C TRP A 103 7.39 -15.39 -2.88
N GLU A 104 7.98 -16.55 -3.17
CA GLU A 104 9.43 -16.69 -3.32
C GLU A 104 9.98 -15.83 -4.47
N THR A 105 9.37 -15.95 -5.65
CA THR A 105 9.72 -15.13 -6.82
C THR A 105 9.49 -13.64 -6.57
N GLN A 106 8.50 -13.30 -5.75
CA GLN A 106 8.26 -11.92 -5.32
C GLN A 106 9.42 -11.40 -4.47
N THR A 107 9.84 -12.12 -3.44
CA THR A 107 10.95 -11.70 -2.57
C THR A 107 12.28 -11.60 -3.30
N ASP A 108 12.52 -12.49 -4.28
CA ASP A 108 13.70 -12.41 -5.16
C ASP A 108 13.68 -11.15 -6.01
N THR A 109 12.53 -10.83 -6.63
CA THR A 109 12.39 -9.62 -7.45
C THR A 109 12.57 -8.34 -6.61
N LEU A 110 12.09 -8.33 -5.36
CA LEU A 110 12.30 -7.21 -4.43
C LEU A 110 13.79 -7.08 -4.06
N LYS A 111 14.49 -8.20 -3.83
CA LYS A 111 15.93 -8.20 -3.59
C LYS A 111 16.71 -7.67 -4.80
N ASP A 112 16.43 -8.19 -5.99
CA ASP A 112 17.06 -7.73 -7.25
C ASP A 112 16.85 -6.22 -7.46
N THR A 113 15.67 -5.72 -7.09
CA THR A 113 15.37 -4.28 -7.14
C THR A 113 16.24 -3.50 -6.16
N GLY A 114 16.38 -3.97 -4.92
CA GLY A 114 17.26 -3.36 -3.93
C GLY A 114 18.73 -3.35 -4.36
N ASP A 115 19.22 -4.46 -4.92
CA ASP A 115 20.59 -4.59 -5.44
C ASP A 115 20.83 -3.64 -6.63
N LEU A 116 19.86 -3.54 -7.56
CA LEU A 116 19.93 -2.56 -8.65
C LEU A 116 19.99 -1.13 -8.10
N LEU A 117 19.08 -0.76 -7.20
CA LEU A 117 19.04 0.59 -6.63
C LEU A 117 20.36 0.94 -5.92
N LYS A 118 20.91 0.02 -5.14
CA LYS A 118 22.23 0.17 -4.50
C LYS A 118 23.34 0.39 -5.54
N GLY A 119 23.36 -0.43 -6.59
CA GLY A 119 24.35 -0.32 -7.67
C GLY A 119 24.26 1.01 -8.43
N GLN A 120 23.07 1.61 -8.51
CA GLN A 120 22.87 2.91 -9.16
C GLN A 120 23.29 4.12 -8.29
N MET A 121 23.38 3.96 -6.96
CA MET A 121 23.62 5.09 -6.05
C MET A 121 24.85 5.97 -6.39
N PRO A 122 26.02 5.41 -6.75
CA PRO A 122 27.20 6.22 -7.09
C PRO A 122 26.95 7.16 -8.28
N ASP A 123 26.16 6.71 -9.24
CA ASP A 123 25.90 7.42 -10.49
C ASP A 123 24.80 8.47 -10.39
N VAL A 124 23.94 8.37 -9.38
CA VAL A 124 22.75 9.22 -9.27
C VAL A 124 22.74 10.15 -8.05
N THR A 125 23.76 10.03 -7.20
CA THR A 125 23.94 10.92 -6.05
C THR A 125 24.13 12.38 -6.51
N PRO A 126 23.40 13.36 -5.94
CA PRO A 126 23.53 14.78 -6.27
C PRO A 126 24.96 15.31 -6.04
N GLU A 127 25.46 16.12 -6.97
CA GLU A 127 26.83 16.68 -6.94
C GLU A 127 27.15 17.43 -5.64
N LYS A 128 26.21 18.24 -5.13
CA LYS A 128 26.42 18.98 -3.87
C LYS A 128 26.52 18.08 -2.63
N HIS A 129 26.36 16.77 -2.77
CA HIS A 129 26.48 15.81 -1.67
C HIS A 129 27.64 14.82 -1.88
N THR A 130 28.49 15.05 -2.89
CA THR A 130 29.74 14.30 -3.06
C THR A 130 30.89 14.89 -2.24
N ASP A 131 30.71 16.08 -1.65
CA ASP A 131 31.72 16.75 -0.83
C ASP A 131 31.82 16.15 0.58
N ARG A 132 33.04 16.16 1.14
CA ARG A 132 33.36 15.71 2.51
C ARG A 132 32.65 16.60 3.55
N GLY A 133 31.38 16.32 3.84
CA GLY A 133 30.62 17.05 4.87
C GLY A 133 29.12 16.86 4.83
N SER A 134 28.55 16.49 3.69
CA SER A 134 27.14 16.06 3.63
C SER A 134 27.00 14.65 4.20
N GLY A 135 26.08 14.46 5.15
CA GLY A 135 25.72 13.15 5.67
C GLY A 135 25.28 12.16 4.57
N PRO A 136 25.20 10.85 4.87
CA PRO A 136 24.72 9.86 3.90
C PRO A 136 23.35 10.24 3.34
N LEU A 137 23.18 9.99 2.04
CA LEU A 137 21.89 10.10 1.38
C LEU A 137 21.25 8.71 1.35
N THR A 138 20.13 8.59 2.04
CA THR A 138 19.26 7.43 1.91
C THR A 138 18.40 7.61 0.67
N LEU A 139 18.47 6.66 -0.25
CA LEU A 139 17.60 6.60 -1.43
C LEU A 139 16.28 5.96 -1.03
N GLN A 140 15.16 6.60 -1.37
CA GLN A 140 13.84 6.00 -1.30
C GLN A 140 13.31 5.77 -2.71
N ALA A 141 12.71 4.61 -2.93
CA ALA A 141 11.96 4.30 -4.15
C ALA A 141 10.62 3.69 -3.77
N ARG A 142 9.52 4.16 -4.36
CA ARG A 142 8.20 3.54 -4.19
C ARG A 142 7.67 3.09 -5.53
N MET A 143 7.47 1.78 -5.68
CA MET A 143 6.67 1.24 -6.77
C MET A 143 5.23 1.17 -6.32
N THR A 144 4.29 1.55 -7.19
CA THR A 144 2.87 1.34 -6.98
C THR A 144 2.24 0.78 -8.25
N CYS A 145 1.42 -0.28 -8.14
CA CYS A 145 0.60 -0.80 -9.23
C CYS A 145 -0.86 -0.96 -8.81
N TRP A 146 -1.78 -0.73 -9.75
CA TRP A 146 -3.22 -0.76 -9.49
C TRP A 146 -4.02 -1.14 -10.73
N ARG A 147 -5.26 -1.57 -10.51
CA ARG A 147 -6.21 -1.85 -11.58
C ARG A 147 -7.02 -0.60 -11.91
N GLU A 148 -7.03 -0.22 -13.18
CA GLU A 148 -7.90 0.80 -13.73
C GLU A 148 -9.33 0.25 -13.93
N GLY A 149 -10.33 1.13 -14.00
CA GLY A 149 -11.73 0.74 -14.22
C GLY A 149 -12.00 0.03 -15.55
N ASN A 150 -11.11 0.15 -16.53
CA ASN A 150 -11.15 -0.57 -17.81
C ASN A 150 -10.54 -1.99 -17.72
N GLY A 151 -10.10 -2.42 -16.55
CA GLY A 151 -9.47 -3.73 -16.33
C GLY A 151 -7.97 -3.80 -16.63
N HIS A 152 -7.37 -2.75 -17.19
CA HIS A 152 -5.92 -2.66 -17.37
C HIS A 152 -5.20 -2.37 -16.04
N THR A 153 -3.92 -2.74 -15.97
CA THR A 153 -3.07 -2.40 -14.85
C THR A 153 -2.18 -1.22 -15.21
N SER A 154 -2.15 -0.24 -14.33
CA SER A 154 -1.21 0.88 -14.38
C SER A 154 -0.22 0.77 -13.23
N ALA A 155 0.94 1.37 -13.43
CA ALA A 155 1.98 1.39 -12.42
C ALA A 155 2.90 2.59 -12.59
N SER A 156 3.50 3.00 -11.50
CA SER A 156 4.47 4.09 -11.45
C SER A 156 5.57 3.81 -10.44
N TRP A 157 6.66 4.56 -10.56
CA TRP A 157 7.67 4.68 -9.53
C TRP A 157 7.86 6.12 -9.09
N GLU A 158 8.16 6.27 -7.81
CA GLU A 158 8.55 7.52 -7.16
C GLU A 158 9.95 7.34 -6.59
N PHE A 159 10.85 8.28 -6.82
CA PHE A 159 12.23 8.24 -6.32
C PHE A 159 12.60 9.52 -5.60
N GLY A 160 13.30 9.39 -4.49
CA GLY A 160 13.67 10.52 -3.65
C GLY A 160 14.88 10.24 -2.78
N PHE A 161 15.36 11.29 -2.13
CA PHE A 161 16.42 11.19 -1.15
C PHE A 161 16.00 11.84 0.16
N ASN A 162 16.31 11.18 1.28
CA ASN A 162 15.98 11.65 2.63
C ASN A 162 14.52 12.14 2.75
N GLY A 163 13.58 11.41 2.15
CA GLY A 163 12.14 11.73 2.18
C GLY A 163 11.68 12.81 1.18
N GLN A 164 12.58 13.42 0.41
CA GLN A 164 12.20 14.39 -0.62
C GLN A 164 12.01 13.71 -1.98
N LEU A 165 10.77 13.70 -2.48
CA LEU A 165 10.45 13.24 -3.84
C LEU A 165 11.21 14.08 -4.88
N CYS A 166 11.88 13.41 -5.81
CA CYS A 166 12.75 14.03 -6.79
C CYS A 166 12.43 13.66 -8.24
N LEU A 167 12.00 12.42 -8.49
CA LEU A 167 11.78 11.89 -9.82
C LEU A 167 10.60 10.93 -9.83
N LEU A 168 9.79 11.01 -10.88
CA LEU A 168 8.68 10.10 -11.15
C LEU A 168 8.94 9.33 -12.44
N PHE A 169 8.56 8.06 -12.46
CA PHE A 169 8.53 7.24 -13.68
C PHE A 169 7.13 6.72 -13.89
N ASP A 170 6.49 7.14 -14.98
CA ASP A 170 5.25 6.54 -15.47
C ASP A 170 5.63 5.27 -16.24
N SER A 171 5.40 4.10 -15.65
CA SER A 171 5.78 2.83 -16.28
C SER A 171 4.96 2.52 -17.54
N LYS A 172 3.71 2.99 -17.60
CA LYS A 172 2.79 2.75 -18.73
C LYS A 172 3.32 3.44 -19.98
N ASN A 173 3.60 4.73 -19.86
CA ASN A 173 4.03 5.56 -20.96
C ASN A 173 5.56 5.59 -21.14
N GLY A 174 6.32 5.21 -20.11
CA GLY A 174 7.78 5.25 -20.09
C GLY A 174 8.37 6.64 -19.87
N PHE A 175 7.58 7.59 -19.34
CA PHE A 175 8.03 8.97 -19.15
C PHE A 175 8.65 9.19 -17.77
N TRP A 176 9.79 9.88 -17.77
CA TRP A 176 10.47 10.33 -16.57
C TRP A 176 10.17 11.82 -16.32
N THR A 177 9.62 12.13 -15.15
CA THR A 177 9.25 13.50 -14.77
C THR A 177 10.06 13.95 -13.56
N MET A 178 10.90 14.98 -13.75
CA MET A 178 11.65 15.59 -12.66
C MET A 178 10.71 16.43 -11.79
N VAL A 179 10.69 16.18 -10.48
CA VAL A 179 9.90 16.94 -9.49
C VAL A 179 10.79 17.92 -8.72
N HIS A 180 12.03 17.54 -8.44
CA HIS A 180 12.98 18.36 -7.70
C HIS A 180 14.39 18.25 -8.31
N SER A 181 15.19 19.31 -8.17
CA SER A 181 16.51 19.43 -8.80
C SER A 181 17.51 18.35 -8.35
N LYS A 182 17.36 17.79 -7.14
CA LYS A 182 18.13 16.63 -6.65
C LYS A 182 17.94 15.37 -7.52
N GLY A 183 16.86 15.29 -8.30
CA GLY A 183 16.60 14.18 -9.22
C GLY A 183 17.23 14.34 -10.60
N ARG A 184 17.93 15.44 -10.88
CA ARG A 184 18.54 15.71 -12.20
C ARG A 184 19.43 14.56 -12.66
N ARG A 185 20.39 14.16 -11.83
CA ARG A 185 21.37 13.11 -12.16
C ARG A 185 20.72 11.73 -12.30
N MET A 186 19.75 11.41 -11.43
CA MET A 186 18.90 10.22 -11.56
C MET A 186 18.25 10.17 -12.94
N ARG A 187 17.60 11.27 -13.35
CA ARG A 187 16.92 11.35 -14.65
C ARG A 187 17.89 11.21 -15.82
N GLU A 188 18.94 12.00 -15.85
CA GLU A 188 19.93 11.99 -16.94
C GLU A 188 20.55 10.60 -17.14
N LYS A 189 20.79 9.88 -16.04
CA LYS A 189 21.31 8.51 -16.07
C LYS A 189 20.25 7.50 -16.53
N TRP A 190 19.09 7.47 -15.88
CA TRP A 190 18.11 6.39 -16.07
C TRP A 190 17.24 6.55 -17.31
N GLU A 191 16.94 7.78 -17.76
CA GLU A 191 16.16 8.03 -18.98
C GLU A 191 16.90 7.53 -20.24
N ASN A 192 18.23 7.58 -20.23
CA ASN A 192 19.07 7.10 -21.32
C ASN A 192 19.51 5.63 -21.17
N ASP A 193 19.35 5.04 -19.99
CA ASP A 193 19.67 3.64 -19.73
C ASP A 193 18.45 2.74 -19.99
N ARG A 194 18.46 2.09 -21.17
CA ARG A 194 17.40 1.17 -21.58
C ARG A 194 17.28 -0.03 -20.64
N GLY A 195 18.37 -0.49 -20.02
CA GLY A 195 18.36 -1.63 -19.11
C GLY A 195 17.63 -1.29 -17.81
N VAL A 196 17.96 -0.14 -17.20
CA VAL A 196 17.31 0.34 -15.98
C VAL A 196 15.83 0.65 -16.22
N THR A 197 15.51 1.37 -17.31
CA THR A 197 14.12 1.67 -17.66
C THR A 197 13.31 0.38 -17.92
N TYR A 198 13.89 -0.59 -18.65
CA TYR A 198 13.24 -1.87 -18.87
C TYR A 198 13.03 -2.65 -17.57
N PHE A 199 14.00 -2.65 -16.66
CA PHE A 199 13.89 -3.30 -15.35
C PHE A 199 12.70 -2.74 -14.56
N PHE A 200 12.63 -1.42 -14.35
CA PHE A 200 11.54 -0.80 -13.60
C PHE A 200 10.17 -1.06 -14.25
N LYS A 201 10.11 -1.04 -15.58
CA LYS A 201 8.89 -1.37 -16.33
C LYS A 201 8.49 -2.84 -16.14
N LYS A 202 9.43 -3.78 -16.23
CA LYS A 202 9.19 -5.22 -16.02
C LYS A 202 8.65 -5.50 -14.61
N VAL A 203 9.32 -4.96 -13.59
CA VAL A 203 8.91 -5.16 -12.19
C VAL A 203 7.52 -4.57 -11.94
N SER A 204 7.25 -3.35 -12.41
CA SER A 204 5.99 -2.66 -12.10
C SER A 204 4.79 -3.06 -12.98
N MET A 205 4.97 -3.24 -14.28
CA MET A 205 3.87 -3.62 -15.18
C MET A 205 3.70 -5.12 -15.37
N GLY A 206 4.77 -5.89 -15.16
CA GLY A 206 4.77 -7.35 -15.28
C GLY A 206 4.57 -8.02 -13.93
N ASN A 207 5.60 -7.99 -13.09
CA ASN A 207 5.61 -8.70 -11.81
C ASN A 207 4.55 -8.18 -10.83
N CYS A 208 4.51 -6.88 -10.55
CA CYS A 208 3.55 -6.29 -9.62
C CYS A 208 2.10 -6.50 -10.07
N ARG A 209 1.84 -6.46 -11.39
CA ARG A 209 0.52 -6.79 -11.94
C ARG A 209 0.08 -8.21 -11.57
N ALA A 210 0.97 -9.18 -11.71
CA ALA A 210 0.68 -10.57 -11.35
C ALA A 210 0.46 -10.70 -9.84
N TRP A 211 1.31 -10.09 -9.03
CA TRP A 211 1.16 -10.09 -7.58
C TRP A 211 -0.16 -9.45 -7.14
N LEU A 212 -0.52 -8.28 -7.66
CA LEU A 212 -1.77 -7.62 -7.31
C LEU A 212 -2.97 -8.54 -7.57
N TRP A 213 -2.96 -9.31 -8.67
CA TRP A 213 -3.98 -10.33 -8.94
C TRP A 213 -4.05 -11.39 -7.84
N ASP A 214 -2.91 -11.99 -7.49
CA ASP A 214 -2.85 -13.03 -6.44
C ASP A 214 -3.30 -12.50 -5.08
N PHE A 215 -2.90 -11.27 -4.74
CA PHE A 215 -3.33 -10.57 -3.52
C PHE A 215 -4.85 -10.38 -3.47
N MET A 216 -5.48 -10.00 -4.58
CA MET A 216 -6.93 -9.87 -4.64
C MET A 216 -7.65 -11.21 -4.39
N VAL A 217 -7.13 -12.31 -4.96
CA VAL A 217 -7.67 -13.66 -4.76
C VAL A 217 -7.56 -14.10 -3.30
N CYS A 218 -6.39 -13.92 -2.67
CA CYS A 218 -6.21 -14.26 -1.26
C CYS A 218 -7.11 -13.41 -0.36
N TRP A 219 -7.23 -12.11 -0.63
CA TRP A 219 -8.09 -11.24 0.16
C TRP A 219 -9.57 -11.63 0.07
N GLU A 220 -10.06 -11.95 -1.13
CA GLU A 220 -11.45 -12.37 -1.31
C GLU A 220 -11.74 -13.65 -0.50
N LYS A 221 -10.80 -14.59 -0.48
CA LYS A 221 -10.87 -15.79 0.36
C LYS A 221 -10.94 -15.44 1.85
N MET A 222 -10.08 -14.54 2.33
CA MET A 222 -10.10 -14.08 3.74
C MET A 222 -11.43 -13.45 4.12
N LEU A 223 -12.01 -12.61 3.25
CA LEU A 223 -13.32 -12.00 3.49
C LEU A 223 -14.44 -13.04 3.60
N LYS A 224 -14.45 -14.04 2.70
CA LYS A 224 -15.43 -15.14 2.73
C LYS A 224 -15.31 -15.98 4.00
N THR A 225 -14.09 -16.25 4.46
CA THR A 225 -13.85 -16.98 5.71
C THR A 225 -14.27 -16.15 6.93
N SER A 226 -14.01 -14.84 6.95
CA SER A 226 -14.41 -13.96 8.04
C SER A 226 -15.93 -13.74 8.14
N ALA A 227 -16.64 -13.79 7.01
CA ALA A 227 -18.10 -13.61 6.96
C ALA A 227 -18.89 -14.89 7.31
N SER A 228 -18.22 -16.05 7.41
CA SER A 228 -18.84 -17.30 7.83
C SER A 228 -18.67 -17.50 9.33
N PRO A 229 -19.72 -17.34 10.16
CA PRO A 229 -19.65 -17.78 11.54
C PRO A 229 -19.55 -19.29 11.52
N THR A 230 -18.51 -19.83 12.16
CA THR A 230 -18.49 -21.24 12.56
C THR A 230 -19.64 -21.44 13.54
N THR A 231 -20.82 -21.78 13.01
CA THR A 231 -21.97 -22.24 13.76
C THR A 231 -21.71 -23.70 14.10
N GLY A 232 -20.79 -23.92 15.04
CA GLY A 232 -20.86 -25.12 15.85
C GLY A 232 -22.10 -24.98 16.74
N PRO A 233 -22.99 -25.98 16.82
CA PRO A 233 -24.16 -25.87 17.69
C PRO A 233 -23.68 -25.65 19.13
N PRO A 234 -24.20 -24.63 19.85
CA PRO A 234 -24.01 -24.57 21.28
C PRO A 234 -24.73 -25.80 21.83
N THR A 235 -23.97 -26.78 22.30
CA THR A 235 -24.54 -27.87 23.08
C THR A 235 -24.96 -27.26 24.41
N VAL A 236 -26.20 -26.79 24.45
CA VAL A 236 -26.87 -26.36 25.67
C VAL A 236 -27.07 -27.61 26.53
N LYS A 237 -26.14 -27.85 27.45
CA LYS A 237 -26.46 -28.54 28.71
C LYS A 237 -26.37 -27.52 29.82
N SER A 238 -27.41 -26.69 29.92
CA SER A 238 -27.71 -25.98 31.16
C SER A 238 -28.20 -27.02 32.17
N SER A 239 -27.27 -27.62 32.91
CA SER A 239 -27.59 -28.29 34.17
C SER A 239 -27.52 -27.22 35.25
N ALA A 240 -28.69 -26.81 35.73
CA ALA A 240 -28.80 -25.90 36.86
C ALA A 240 -28.23 -26.58 38.11
N THR A 241 -26.99 -26.25 38.47
CA THR A 241 -26.46 -26.50 39.82
C THR A 241 -26.45 -25.16 40.55
N ALA A 242 -27.33 -25.04 41.54
CA ALA A 242 -27.39 -23.91 42.45
C ALA A 242 -26.08 -23.83 43.25
N SER A 243 -25.15 -23.01 42.79
CA SER A 243 -23.94 -22.66 43.54
C SER A 243 -24.25 -21.45 44.41
N LYS A 244 -24.39 -21.68 45.72
CA LYS A 244 -24.49 -20.62 46.72
C LYS A 244 -23.16 -19.87 46.78
N HIS A 245 -23.08 -18.70 46.16
CA HIS A 245 -21.97 -17.78 46.39
C HIS A 245 -22.12 -17.19 47.81
N ILE A 246 -21.41 -17.80 48.76
CA ILE A 246 -21.24 -17.27 50.11
C ILE A 246 -20.32 -16.04 50.02
N THR A 247 -20.91 -14.95 50.50
CA THR A 247 -20.41 -13.62 50.80
C THR A 247 -18.97 -13.63 51.37
N TRP A 248 -17.98 -13.24 50.55
CA TRP A 248 -16.62 -12.90 51.02
C TRP A 248 -16.16 -11.54 50.45
N ILE A 249 -17.01 -10.52 50.51
CA ILE A 249 -16.60 -9.15 50.14
C ILE A 249 -16.60 -8.22 51.37
N LEU A 250 -17.03 -8.69 52.55
CA LEU A 250 -17.13 -7.86 53.75
C LEU A 250 -15.89 -7.83 54.70
N PRO A 251 -14.93 -8.78 54.71
CA PRO A 251 -13.79 -8.67 55.63
C PRO A 251 -12.61 -7.84 55.08
N MET A 252 -12.50 -7.64 53.76
CA MET A 252 -11.35 -6.95 53.15
C MET A 252 -11.39 -5.42 53.25
N LEU A 253 -12.57 -4.82 53.50
CA LEU A 253 -12.70 -3.37 53.62
C LEU A 253 -12.42 -2.87 55.06
N LEU A 254 -12.56 -3.74 56.07
CA LEU A 254 -12.34 -3.38 57.47
C LEU A 254 -10.85 -3.33 57.87
N THR A 255 -9.99 -4.13 57.22
CA THR A 255 -8.54 -4.13 57.52
C THR A 255 -7.82 -2.95 56.87
N SER A 256 -8.28 -2.47 55.71
CA SER A 256 -7.71 -1.30 55.04
C SER A 256 -7.94 -0.02 55.84
N PHE A 257 -9.11 0.14 56.47
CA PHE A 257 -9.46 1.34 57.23
C PHE A 257 -8.65 1.50 58.54
N ILE A 258 -8.21 0.41 59.16
CA ILE A 258 -7.41 0.48 60.40
C ILE A 258 -5.96 0.87 60.10
N ILE A 259 -5.42 0.53 58.93
CA ILE A 259 -4.02 0.84 58.58
C ILE A 259 -3.86 2.34 58.24
N THR A 260 -4.88 2.99 57.66
CA THR A 260 -4.80 4.41 57.30
C THR A 260 -4.94 5.38 58.49
N VAL A 261 -5.51 4.94 59.62
CA VAL A 261 -5.74 5.79 60.81
C VAL A 261 -4.55 5.78 61.79
N PHE A 262 -3.65 4.78 61.70
CA PHE A 262 -2.48 4.68 62.60
C PHE A 262 -1.17 5.21 61.99
N LEU A 263 -1.18 5.73 60.77
CA LEU A 263 0.01 6.27 60.08
C LEU A 263 -0.20 7.68 59.49
N GLY A 264 -1.20 8.43 59.97
CA GLY A 264 -1.44 9.83 59.63
C GLY A 264 -1.89 10.64 60.83
#